data_AF-A0A9D9LZ94-F1
#
_entry.id   AF-A0A9D9LZ94-F1
#
_cell.length_a   1.000
_cell.length_b   1.000
_cell.length_c   1.000
_cell.angle_alpha   90.00
_cell.angle_beta   90.00
_cell.angle_gamma   90.00
#
_symmetry.space_group_name_H-M   'P 1'
#
loop_
_entity.id
_entity.type
_entity.pdbx_description
1 polymer ?
#
loop_
_entity_poly.entity_id
_entity_poly.type
_entity_poly.pdbx_seq_one_letter_code
_entity_poly.pdbx_strand_id
1 'polypeptide(L)'
;MKKNIFPFFVLFSLFLFVSCNDYESAAIGYDDVEEDSVVYIEEPVLDASWQLAPIMNIGQNNDKIFLYRDELYNALFSRTLGWNGGDVVASASLSGGRLLWLVRDSYFGVVDATQRARLSANTVRNGFLLQTSEHGTVSHPAAEDIKELNALVQTNDPAAEGYYEGQNIVEAAATRNYLVPAVAAEINGEVQVLFGNYRSSNSRRESTYLANYTVTPEGKLVEESFVPDFISNMIGYDDCVWRDEDGHNYVYCTFLLSGVSGVLVGRTATHDFGSDWEYCVLNTDGELVWTSTAPTVSSGITADDVAMRSNMLSNNGACQHPQVLKKGSYYYLLGQSYQNGQDVLIWRSKTPFGPFSEMKTLCVIPSRLEKIGPQTYNSLTRVTLHNALSREGELVLSTTQTAPATADNFTYPGSADYVRPYFYRIYNWESLWD
;
A
#
# COMPACT_ATOMS: atom_id res chain seq x y z
N MET A 1 51.97 33.88 26.07
CA MET A 1 53.29 33.95 25.39
C MET A 1 53.59 32.54 24.85
N LYS A 2 53.38 32.27 23.56
CA LYS A 2 54.29 32.42 22.40
C LYS A 2 55.28 31.26 22.24
N LYS A 3 55.32 30.74 20.99
CA LYS A 3 56.36 29.98 20.25
C LYS A 3 56.20 28.45 20.28
N ASN A 4 56.02 27.71 19.17
CA ASN A 4 56.58 27.63 17.80
C ASN A 4 57.25 26.24 17.67
N ILE A 5 56.70 25.31 16.86
CA ILE A 5 57.16 24.84 15.53
C ILE A 5 58.34 23.81 15.57
N PHE A 6 58.01 22.55 15.16
CA PHE A 6 58.69 21.49 14.34
C PHE A 6 60.25 21.41 14.22
N PRO A 7 60.89 20.33 13.68
CA PRO A 7 60.40 19.05 13.10
C PRO A 7 61.22 17.79 13.51
N PHE A 8 60.93 16.59 12.97
CA PHE A 8 61.92 15.77 12.22
C PHE A 8 61.35 14.46 11.61
N PHE A 9 61.71 14.23 10.35
CA PHE A 9 61.52 13.03 9.52
C PHE A 9 62.47 11.90 9.96
N VAL A 10 62.03 10.63 9.90
CA VAL A 10 62.93 9.48 9.66
C VAL A 10 62.20 8.42 8.82
N LEU A 11 62.82 8.03 7.71
CA LEU A 11 62.50 6.84 6.89
C LEU A 11 63.82 6.05 6.67
N PHE A 12 63.68 4.77 6.31
CA PHE A 12 64.67 3.73 5.97
C PHE A 12 65.31 2.95 7.14
N SER A 13 65.56 1.63 7.09
CA SER A 13 65.08 0.43 6.35
C SER A 13 65.95 -0.75 6.82
N LEU A 14 65.35 -1.95 6.86
CA LEU A 14 65.91 -3.31 6.72
C LEU A 14 67.19 -3.75 7.47
N PHE A 15 67.11 -4.87 8.19
CA PHE A 15 68.02 -6.02 8.01
C PHE A 15 67.33 -7.35 8.33
N LEU A 16 67.44 -8.27 7.38
CA LEU A 16 66.97 -9.65 7.37
C LEU A 16 67.84 -10.56 8.25
N PHE A 17 67.22 -11.54 8.90
CA PHE A 17 67.87 -12.81 9.24
C PHE A 17 67.12 -13.94 8.53
N VAL A 18 67.83 -14.66 7.68
CA VAL A 18 67.41 -15.93 7.08
C VAL A 18 68.05 -17.04 7.90
N SER A 19 67.25 -18.02 8.32
CA SER A 19 67.72 -19.37 8.55
C SER A 19 66.78 -20.33 7.83
N CYS A 20 67.33 -21.07 6.86
CA CYS A 20 66.69 -22.23 6.25
C CYS A 20 66.45 -23.32 7.29
N ASN A 21 65.30 -23.98 7.24
CA ASN A 21 65.26 -25.42 7.39
C ASN A 21 64.11 -26.00 6.57
N ASP A 22 64.45 -27.10 5.91
CA ASP A 22 63.72 -27.79 4.86
C ASP A 22 62.33 -28.25 5.31
N TYR A 23 61.31 -27.90 4.53
CA TYR A 23 60.03 -28.60 4.54
C TYR A 23 59.64 -28.87 3.09
N GLU A 24 59.62 -30.15 2.72
CA GLU A 24 59.01 -30.61 1.46
C GLU A 24 57.56 -30.14 1.44
N SER A 25 57.20 -29.31 0.46
CA SER A 25 55.80 -28.98 0.21
C SER A 25 55.11 -30.22 -0.33
N ALA A 26 54.34 -30.92 0.52
CA ALA A 26 53.29 -31.79 0.02
C ALA A 26 52.41 -30.96 -0.92
N ALA A 27 52.25 -31.39 -2.16
CA ALA A 27 51.27 -30.80 -3.07
C ALA A 27 49.90 -31.01 -2.45
N ILE A 28 49.36 -29.96 -1.83
CA ILE A 28 47.96 -29.92 -1.42
C ILE A 28 47.20 -29.88 -2.75
N GLY A 29 46.50 -30.96 -3.07
CA GLY A 29 45.54 -30.95 -4.15
C GLY A 29 44.59 -29.79 -3.90
N TYR A 30 44.43 -28.92 -4.89
CA TYR A 30 43.29 -28.03 -4.92
C TYR A 30 42.08 -28.97 -4.99
N ASP A 31 41.37 -29.12 -3.87
CA ASP A 31 39.99 -29.58 -3.93
C ASP A 31 39.30 -28.59 -4.86
N ASP A 32 38.82 -29.10 -6.00
CA ASP A 32 37.94 -28.37 -6.89
C ASP A 32 36.81 -27.83 -6.00
N VAL A 33 36.82 -26.51 -5.77
CA VAL A 33 35.65 -25.83 -5.28
C VAL A 33 34.62 -26.10 -6.35
N GLU A 34 33.62 -26.95 -6.06
CA GLU A 34 32.43 -27.02 -6.88
C GLU A 34 31.98 -25.57 -7.05
N GLU A 35 32.15 -25.02 -8.25
CA GLU A 35 31.49 -23.78 -8.63
C GLU A 35 30.01 -24.08 -8.41
N ASP A 36 29.47 -23.61 -7.29
CA ASP A 36 28.03 -23.47 -7.11
C ASP A 36 27.55 -22.81 -8.39
N SER A 37 26.90 -23.59 -9.25
CA SER A 37 26.43 -23.12 -10.53
C SER A 37 25.53 -21.93 -10.23
N VAL A 38 25.98 -20.73 -10.56
CA VAL A 38 25.17 -19.52 -10.40
C VAL A 38 23.94 -19.73 -11.25
N VAL A 39 22.82 -20.08 -10.62
CA VAL A 39 21.54 -20.20 -11.30
C VAL A 39 21.13 -18.79 -11.65
N TYR A 40 21.47 -18.37 -12.88
CA TYR A 40 20.92 -17.16 -13.46
C TYR A 40 19.41 -17.35 -13.58
N ILE A 41 18.66 -16.59 -12.78
CA ILE A 41 17.22 -16.50 -12.98
C ILE A 41 17.00 -15.57 -14.17
N GLU A 42 16.40 -16.10 -15.22
CA GLU A 42 16.05 -15.30 -16.39
C GLU A 42 14.97 -14.27 -16.01
N GLU A 43 15.14 -13.04 -16.50
CA GLU A 43 14.10 -12.02 -16.42
C GLU A 43 12.81 -12.52 -17.08
N PRO A 44 11.63 -12.14 -16.55
CA PRO A 44 10.36 -12.53 -17.14
C PRO A 44 10.23 -11.99 -18.57
N VAL A 45 9.69 -12.81 -19.47
CA VAL A 45 9.37 -12.39 -20.85
C VAL A 45 8.04 -11.63 -20.80
N LEU A 46 8.10 -10.30 -20.94
CA LEU A 46 6.94 -9.43 -20.81
C LEU A 46 6.42 -8.95 -22.18
N ASP A 47 5.09 -8.85 -22.31
CA ASP A 47 4.46 -8.25 -23.49
C ASP A 47 4.68 -6.73 -23.49
N ALA A 48 5.20 -6.20 -24.61
CA ALA A 48 5.51 -4.77 -24.73
C ALA A 48 4.29 -3.85 -24.59
N SER A 49 3.07 -4.33 -24.89
CA SER A 49 1.83 -3.57 -24.72
C SER A 49 1.53 -3.25 -23.24
N TRP A 50 2.20 -3.93 -22.32
CA TRP A 50 2.05 -3.74 -20.87
C TRP A 50 2.73 -2.47 -20.37
N GLN A 51 3.60 -1.87 -21.19
CA GLN A 51 4.31 -0.61 -20.90
C GLN A 51 5.01 -0.64 -19.52
N LEU A 52 5.70 -1.75 -19.23
CA LEU A 52 6.44 -1.92 -17.99
C LEU A 52 7.87 -1.39 -18.15
N ALA A 53 8.28 -0.47 -17.28
CA ALA A 53 9.64 0.06 -17.25
C ALA A 53 10.42 -0.57 -16.09
N PRO A 54 11.54 -1.28 -16.34
CA PRO A 54 12.28 -1.95 -15.28
C PRO A 54 12.90 -0.94 -14.31
N ILE A 55 12.88 -1.27 -13.02
CA ILE A 55 13.63 -0.57 -11.97
C ILE A 55 14.87 -1.39 -11.67
N MET A 56 16.03 -0.83 -11.97
CA MET A 56 17.31 -1.49 -11.71
C MET A 56 17.49 -1.77 -10.21
N ASN A 57 17.78 -3.03 -9.89
CA ASN A 57 18.26 -3.40 -8.57
C ASN A 57 19.72 -2.94 -8.43
N ILE A 58 19.96 -2.00 -7.53
CA ILE A 58 21.30 -1.48 -7.17
C ILE A 58 21.79 -2.08 -5.84
N GLY A 59 21.23 -3.22 -5.43
CA GLY A 59 21.57 -3.95 -4.20
C GLY A 59 20.57 -3.75 -3.05
N GLN A 60 19.44 -3.07 -3.30
CA GLN A 60 18.41 -2.82 -2.31
C GLN A 60 17.33 -3.93 -2.23
N ASN A 61 17.17 -4.71 -3.30
CA ASN A 61 16.22 -5.83 -3.38
C ASN A 61 16.98 -7.16 -3.49
N ASN A 62 16.30 -8.28 -3.23
CA ASN A 62 16.83 -9.60 -3.56
C ASN A 62 17.02 -9.73 -5.09
N ASP A 63 18.16 -10.25 -5.53
CA ASP A 63 18.55 -10.33 -6.96
C ASP A 63 17.60 -11.19 -7.82
N LYS A 64 16.79 -12.03 -7.18
CA LYS A 64 15.76 -12.84 -7.84
C LYS A 64 14.46 -12.06 -8.11
N ILE A 65 14.32 -10.85 -7.58
CA ILE A 65 13.09 -10.04 -7.66
C ILE A 65 13.19 -9.01 -8.78
N PHE A 66 12.19 -9.04 -9.67
CA PHE A 66 12.11 -8.10 -10.78
C PHE A 66 11.00 -7.08 -10.52
N LEU A 67 11.39 -5.81 -10.38
CA LEU A 67 10.51 -4.69 -10.10
C LEU A 67 10.35 -3.82 -11.35
N TYR A 68 9.11 -3.50 -11.70
CA TYR A 68 8.78 -2.64 -12.83
C TYR A 68 7.86 -1.51 -12.38
N ARG A 69 7.99 -0.34 -13.00
CA ARG A 69 6.93 0.68 -13.01
C ARG A 69 5.91 0.31 -14.07
N ASP A 70 4.65 0.48 -13.74
CA ASP A 70 3.55 0.29 -14.67
C ASP A 70 3.18 1.64 -15.30
N GLU A 71 3.76 1.94 -16.46
CA GLU A 71 3.55 3.23 -17.11
C GLU A 71 2.14 3.36 -17.70
N LEU A 72 1.49 2.23 -18.02
CA LEU A 72 0.09 2.23 -18.45
C LEU A 72 -0.83 2.77 -17.34
N TYR A 73 -0.69 2.27 -16.11
CA TYR A 73 -1.49 2.76 -14.98
C TYR A 73 -1.03 4.12 -14.48
N ASN A 74 0.27 4.42 -14.51
CA ASN A 74 0.74 5.77 -14.18
C ASN A 74 0.12 6.81 -15.12
N ALA A 75 0.01 6.51 -16.42
CA ALA A 75 -0.67 7.35 -17.39
C ALA A 75 -2.17 7.44 -17.12
N LEU A 76 -2.82 6.32 -16.81
CA LEU A 76 -4.26 6.25 -16.50
C LEU A 76 -4.67 7.21 -15.37
N PHE A 77 -3.83 7.32 -14.34
CA PHE A 77 -4.05 8.19 -13.18
C PHE A 77 -3.38 9.58 -13.31
N SER A 78 -2.80 9.91 -14.46
CA SER A 78 -2.24 11.24 -14.78
C SER A 78 -3.28 12.14 -15.47
N ARG A 79 -4.44 12.29 -14.83
CA ARG A 79 -5.63 12.95 -15.42
C ARG A 79 -5.56 14.47 -15.34
N THR A 80 -6.31 15.16 -16.20
CA THR A 80 -6.29 16.64 -16.33
C THR A 80 -7.58 17.34 -15.95
N LEU A 81 -8.70 16.62 -15.94
CA LEU A 81 -10.02 17.12 -15.53
C LEU A 81 -10.64 16.14 -14.52
N GLY A 82 -11.45 16.66 -13.60
CA GLY A 82 -12.09 15.89 -12.54
C GLY A 82 -11.06 15.40 -11.53
N TRP A 83 -11.20 14.16 -11.06
CA TRP A 83 -10.20 13.52 -10.20
C TRP A 83 -8.82 13.54 -10.87
N ASN A 84 -7.84 14.18 -10.23
CA ASN A 84 -6.52 14.41 -10.83
C ASN A 84 -5.40 14.30 -9.78
N GLY A 85 -5.64 13.55 -8.72
CA GLY A 85 -4.68 13.24 -7.67
C GLY A 85 -5.38 12.90 -6.36
N GLY A 86 -4.78 12.04 -5.55
CA GLY A 86 -5.33 11.62 -4.27
C GLY A 86 -4.70 10.32 -3.77
N ASP A 87 -5.00 9.99 -2.52
CA ASP A 87 -4.66 8.70 -1.94
C ASP A 87 -5.57 7.60 -2.50
N VAL A 88 -5.01 6.72 -3.35
CA VAL A 88 -5.69 5.46 -3.73
C VAL A 88 -5.45 4.43 -2.64
N VAL A 89 -6.53 3.87 -2.12
CA VAL A 89 -6.50 3.10 -0.87
C VAL A 89 -6.84 1.64 -1.02
N ALA A 90 -7.70 1.32 -1.98
CA ALA A 90 -8.07 -0.05 -2.32
C ALA A 90 -8.66 -0.12 -3.71
N SER A 91 -8.71 -1.34 -4.25
CA SER A 91 -9.52 -1.68 -5.42
C SER A 91 -10.36 -2.92 -5.12
N ALA A 92 -11.62 -2.92 -5.50
CA ALA A 92 -12.53 -4.05 -5.32
C ALA A 92 -13.02 -4.55 -6.68
N SER A 93 -12.83 -5.85 -6.94
CA SER A 93 -13.39 -6.49 -8.14
C SER A 93 -14.90 -6.47 -8.09
N LEU A 94 -15.49 -6.08 -9.21
CA LEU A 94 -16.93 -6.12 -9.42
C LEU A 94 -17.26 -7.09 -10.56
N SER A 95 -18.50 -7.57 -10.56
CA SER A 95 -19.12 -8.36 -11.60
C SER A 95 -18.99 -7.69 -12.96
N GLY A 96 -18.86 -8.53 -14.00
CA GLY A 96 -18.66 -8.08 -15.37
C GLY A 96 -17.23 -7.62 -15.68
N GLY A 97 -16.24 -8.00 -14.85
CA GLY A 97 -14.84 -7.63 -15.07
C GLY A 97 -14.65 -6.12 -14.96
N ARG A 98 -15.25 -5.52 -13.94
CA ARG A 98 -15.10 -4.09 -13.58
C ARG A 98 -14.32 -3.98 -12.27
N LEU A 99 -13.79 -2.81 -11.99
CA LEU A 99 -13.06 -2.54 -10.74
C LEU A 99 -13.55 -1.24 -10.13
N LEU A 100 -13.86 -1.26 -8.83
CA LEU A 100 -14.11 -0.05 -8.06
C LEU A 100 -12.82 0.38 -7.37
N TRP A 101 -12.40 1.62 -7.60
CA TRP A 101 -11.29 2.25 -6.92
C TRP A 101 -11.79 3.12 -5.78
N LEU A 102 -11.19 2.96 -4.60
CA LEU A 102 -11.50 3.74 -3.41
C LEU A 102 -10.43 4.80 -3.25
N VAL A 103 -10.84 6.06 -3.29
CA VAL A 103 -9.94 7.21 -3.11
C VAL A 103 -10.34 8.03 -1.89
N ARG A 104 -9.34 8.53 -1.15
CA ARG A 104 -9.54 9.38 0.02
C ARG A 104 -9.37 10.85 -0.33
N ASP A 105 -8.72 11.62 0.53
CA ASP A 105 -8.26 12.99 0.30
C ASP A 105 -7.69 13.12 -1.11
N SER A 106 -8.51 13.70 -1.99
CA SER A 106 -8.30 13.73 -3.43
C SER A 106 -8.58 15.12 -3.96
N TYR A 107 -7.86 15.50 -4.99
CA TYR A 107 -8.06 16.70 -5.76
C TYR A 107 -8.99 16.43 -6.93
N PHE A 108 -10.02 17.26 -7.05
CA PHE A 108 -10.93 17.30 -8.21
C PHE A 108 -10.89 18.70 -8.81
N GLY A 109 -10.63 18.80 -10.12
CA GLY A 109 -10.59 20.08 -10.83
C GLY A 109 -9.76 20.02 -12.11
N VAL A 110 -8.86 20.99 -12.30
CA VAL A 110 -8.10 21.20 -13.54
C VAL A 110 -6.59 21.14 -13.32
N VAL A 111 -5.92 20.39 -14.19
CA VAL A 111 -4.46 20.35 -14.32
C VAL A 111 -4.06 20.76 -15.73
N ASP A 112 -3.03 21.60 -15.83
CA ASP A 112 -2.42 21.93 -17.11
C ASP A 112 -1.80 20.68 -17.76
N ALA A 113 -2.24 20.34 -18.98
CA ALA A 113 -1.83 19.11 -19.64
C ALA A 113 -0.35 19.05 -19.99
N THR A 114 0.32 20.19 -20.18
CA THR A 114 1.72 20.23 -20.62
C THR A 114 2.68 20.28 -19.45
N GLN A 115 2.43 21.19 -18.51
CA GLN A 115 3.26 21.43 -17.35
C GLN A 115 2.92 20.50 -16.21
N ARG A 116 1.78 19.80 -16.23
CA ARG A 116 1.26 19.04 -15.08
C ARG A 116 1.15 19.90 -13.82
N ALA A 117 0.83 21.19 -14.01
CA ALA A 117 0.59 22.12 -12.93
C ALA A 117 -0.88 22.05 -12.51
N ARG A 118 -1.17 21.71 -11.25
CA ARG A 118 -2.54 21.75 -10.74
C ARG A 118 -2.97 23.21 -10.59
N LEU A 119 -4.04 23.60 -11.29
CA LEU A 119 -4.45 24.99 -11.43
C LEU A 119 -5.49 25.35 -10.38
N SER A 120 -6.66 24.72 -10.48
CA SER A 120 -7.80 24.91 -9.58
C SER A 120 -8.36 23.55 -9.25
N ALA A 121 -8.48 23.24 -7.97
CA ALA A 121 -9.09 22.00 -7.50
C ALA A 121 -9.54 22.16 -6.05
N ASN A 122 -10.63 21.49 -5.69
CA ASN A 122 -11.02 21.33 -4.30
C ASN A 122 -10.50 19.99 -3.74
N THR A 123 -10.61 19.80 -2.42
CA THR A 123 -10.26 18.54 -1.76
C THR A 123 -11.53 17.81 -1.33
N VAL A 124 -11.69 16.60 -1.84
CA VAL A 124 -12.76 15.65 -1.51
C VAL A 124 -12.18 14.59 -0.57
N ARG A 125 -12.92 14.21 0.48
CA ARG A 125 -12.48 13.27 1.54
C ARG A 125 -12.73 11.81 1.19
N ASN A 126 -13.73 11.57 0.36
CA ASN A 126 -14.11 10.24 -0.10
C ASN A 126 -14.60 10.28 -1.55
N GLY A 127 -14.10 9.36 -2.35
CA GLY A 127 -14.48 9.23 -3.75
C GLY A 127 -14.32 7.83 -4.29
N PHE A 128 -14.99 7.59 -5.41
CA PHE A 128 -14.90 6.34 -6.14
C PHE A 128 -14.65 6.57 -7.62
N LEU A 129 -13.80 5.74 -8.21
CA LEU A 129 -13.65 5.63 -9.67
C LEU A 129 -14.07 4.22 -10.09
N LEU A 130 -14.92 4.12 -11.10
CA LEU A 130 -15.26 2.85 -11.74
C LEU A 130 -14.37 2.65 -12.95
N GLN A 131 -13.62 1.56 -12.97
CA GLN A 131 -12.92 1.09 -14.15
C GLN A 131 -13.77 0.02 -14.85
N THR A 132 -14.13 0.28 -16.10
CA THR A 132 -14.84 -0.66 -16.96
C THR A 132 -13.87 -1.49 -17.79
N SER A 133 -14.43 -2.44 -18.54
CA SER A 133 -13.73 -3.23 -19.57
C SER A 133 -14.40 -3.02 -20.93
N GLU A 134 -14.90 -1.80 -21.17
CA GLU A 134 -15.62 -1.45 -22.39
C GLU A 134 -14.67 -1.32 -23.58
N HIS A 135 -13.47 -0.77 -23.33
CA HIS A 135 -12.45 -0.51 -24.36
C HIS A 135 -11.17 -1.33 -24.16
N GLY A 136 -11.08 -2.08 -23.07
CA GLY A 136 -9.93 -2.91 -22.72
C GLY A 136 -10.28 -3.96 -21.67
N THR A 137 -9.25 -4.44 -20.97
CA THR A 137 -9.45 -5.29 -19.78
C THR A 137 -9.11 -4.49 -18.54
N VAL A 138 -9.56 -4.92 -17.36
CA VAL A 138 -9.15 -4.23 -16.12
C VAL A 138 -7.64 -4.21 -15.94
N SER A 139 -6.89 -5.15 -16.54
CA SER A 139 -5.43 -5.18 -16.54
C SER A 139 -4.79 -4.46 -17.74
N HIS A 140 -5.56 -4.05 -18.75
CA HIS A 140 -5.12 -3.26 -19.91
C HIS A 140 -6.17 -2.18 -20.24
N PRO A 141 -6.32 -1.18 -19.37
CA PRO A 141 -7.36 -0.16 -19.55
C PRO A 141 -7.01 0.82 -20.66
N ALA A 142 -8.05 1.32 -21.32
CA ALA A 142 -8.01 2.60 -22.00
C ALA A 142 -8.34 3.74 -21.02
N ALA A 143 -8.00 4.99 -21.36
CA ALA A 143 -8.30 6.14 -20.50
C ALA A 143 -9.81 6.34 -20.30
N GLU A 144 -10.59 6.00 -21.32
CA GLU A 144 -12.05 6.06 -21.36
C GLU A 144 -12.72 5.05 -20.43
N ASP A 145 -11.99 4.03 -19.97
CA ASP A 145 -12.52 3.02 -19.05
C ASP A 145 -12.65 3.55 -17.61
N ILE A 146 -12.09 4.72 -17.28
CA ILE A 146 -12.18 5.31 -15.92
C ILE A 146 -13.31 6.33 -15.84
N LYS A 147 -14.35 5.99 -15.07
CA LYS A 147 -15.52 6.84 -14.79
C LYS A 147 -15.46 7.32 -13.34
N GLU A 148 -15.48 8.63 -13.12
CA GLU A 148 -15.63 9.20 -11.78
C GLU A 148 -17.07 9.06 -11.32
N LEU A 149 -17.27 8.62 -10.06
CA LEU A 149 -18.62 8.46 -9.49
C LEU A 149 -19.03 9.61 -8.57
N ASN A 150 -18.08 10.47 -8.19
CA ASN A 150 -18.35 11.68 -7.43
C ASN A 150 -19.19 12.67 -8.26
N ALA A 151 -20.16 13.32 -7.63
CA ALA A 151 -20.87 14.42 -8.27
C ALA A 151 -19.91 15.59 -8.49
N LEU A 152 -19.91 16.13 -9.71
CA LEU A 152 -19.13 17.32 -10.06
C LEU A 152 -20.00 18.57 -9.92
N VAL A 153 -19.41 19.66 -9.43
CA VAL A 153 -20.12 20.93 -9.24
C VAL A 153 -20.65 21.46 -10.57
N GLN A 154 -19.79 21.52 -11.60
CA GLN A 154 -20.17 21.81 -12.98
C GLN A 154 -19.08 21.37 -13.97
N THR A 155 -19.45 21.12 -15.22
CA THR A 155 -18.53 20.71 -16.31
C THR A 155 -18.74 21.48 -17.62
N ASN A 156 -19.55 22.54 -17.61
CA ASN A 156 -20.03 23.22 -18.81
C ASN A 156 -19.36 24.56 -19.09
N ASP A 157 -18.82 25.25 -18.08
CA ASP A 157 -18.14 26.54 -18.25
C ASP A 157 -16.75 26.53 -17.60
N PRO A 158 -15.66 26.42 -18.40
CA PRO A 158 -14.29 26.43 -17.90
C PRO A 158 -13.87 27.70 -17.16
N ALA A 159 -14.60 28.81 -17.33
CA ALA A 159 -14.30 30.08 -16.69
C ALA A 159 -15.09 30.30 -15.38
N ALA A 160 -16.12 29.48 -15.12
CA ALA A 160 -16.92 29.58 -13.90
C ALA A 160 -16.29 28.82 -12.73
N GLU A 161 -16.58 29.27 -11.52
CA GLU A 161 -16.17 28.60 -10.27
C GLU A 161 -16.69 27.14 -10.23
N GLY A 162 -15.92 26.25 -9.62
CA GLY A 162 -16.31 24.85 -9.49
C GLY A 162 -16.14 24.00 -10.74
N TYR A 163 -15.44 24.48 -11.79
CA TYR A 163 -15.22 23.69 -13.00
C TYR A 163 -14.47 22.38 -12.66
N TYR A 164 -15.16 21.25 -12.82
CA TYR A 164 -14.68 19.91 -12.46
C TYR A 164 -14.32 19.70 -10.97
N GLU A 165 -14.74 20.60 -10.07
CA GLU A 165 -14.63 20.35 -8.63
C GLU A 165 -15.61 19.25 -8.22
N GLY A 166 -15.20 18.41 -7.26
CA GLY A 166 -15.94 17.22 -6.84
C GLY A 166 -16.66 17.40 -5.51
N GLN A 167 -17.67 16.57 -5.26
CA GLN A 167 -18.34 16.47 -3.96
C GLN A 167 -18.01 15.11 -3.32
N ASN A 168 -18.04 15.04 -1.99
CA ASN A 168 -17.95 13.75 -1.30
C ASN A 168 -19.08 12.83 -1.77
N ILE A 169 -18.81 11.52 -1.84
CA ILE A 169 -19.86 10.51 -2.06
C ILE A 169 -20.82 10.50 -0.87
N VAL A 170 -20.27 10.61 0.34
CA VAL A 170 -21.04 10.54 1.58
C VAL A 170 -20.50 11.48 2.64
N GLU A 171 -21.40 12.04 3.44
CA GLU A 171 -21.09 12.92 4.57
C GLU A 171 -21.26 12.19 5.90
N ALA A 172 -20.44 12.56 6.89
CA ALA A 172 -20.58 12.01 8.23
C ALA A 172 -21.88 12.50 8.88
N ALA A 173 -22.56 11.63 9.63
CA ALA A 173 -23.76 12.02 10.39
C ALA A 173 -23.43 13.08 11.46
N ALA A 174 -22.22 13.02 12.04
CA ALA A 174 -21.71 14.03 12.95
C ALA A 174 -21.01 15.16 12.17
N THR A 175 -21.49 16.40 12.36
CA THR A 175 -21.02 17.61 11.64
C THR A 175 -19.54 17.96 11.82
N ARG A 176 -18.84 17.35 12.77
CA ARG A 176 -17.41 17.56 13.04
C ARG A 176 -16.56 16.34 12.72
N ASN A 177 -17.11 15.42 11.93
CA ASN A 177 -16.40 14.25 11.46
C ASN A 177 -16.32 14.26 9.94
N TYR A 178 -15.45 13.41 9.40
CA TYR A 178 -15.36 13.10 7.98
C TYR A 178 -15.23 11.60 7.79
N LEU A 179 -15.68 11.13 6.63
CA LEU A 179 -15.65 9.73 6.25
C LEU A 179 -14.60 9.48 5.18
N VAL A 180 -13.98 8.31 5.31
CA VAL A 180 -12.87 7.86 4.49
C VAL A 180 -13.19 6.43 4.05
N PRO A 181 -13.23 6.12 2.74
CA PRO A 181 -13.42 4.76 2.30
C PRO A 181 -12.16 3.96 2.62
N ALA A 182 -12.35 2.75 3.12
CA ALA A 182 -11.27 1.92 3.59
C ALA A 182 -11.15 0.65 2.74
N VAL A 183 -12.24 -0.13 2.67
CA VAL A 183 -12.32 -1.38 1.90
C VAL A 183 -13.71 -1.55 1.31
N ALA A 184 -13.81 -2.29 0.21
CA ALA A 184 -15.08 -2.65 -0.42
C ALA A 184 -15.07 -4.08 -0.94
N ALA A 185 -16.26 -4.67 -1.07
CA ALA A 185 -16.47 -5.95 -1.72
C ALA A 185 -17.85 -5.98 -2.39
N GLU A 186 -17.96 -6.67 -3.52
CA GLU A 186 -19.26 -6.99 -4.11
C GLU A 186 -19.84 -8.27 -3.47
N ILE A 187 -21.04 -8.14 -2.92
CA ILE A 187 -21.75 -9.16 -2.15
C ILE A 187 -23.22 -9.13 -2.60
N ASN A 188 -23.70 -10.25 -3.14
CA ASN A 188 -25.09 -10.40 -3.61
C ASN A 188 -25.56 -9.33 -4.63
N GLY A 189 -24.64 -8.79 -5.44
CA GLY A 189 -24.93 -7.78 -6.45
C GLY A 189 -24.90 -6.34 -5.93
N GLU A 190 -24.67 -6.14 -4.63
CA GLU A 190 -24.39 -4.84 -4.02
C GLU A 190 -22.90 -4.71 -3.73
N VAL A 191 -22.39 -3.48 -3.76
CA VAL A 191 -21.06 -3.14 -3.29
C VAL A 191 -21.18 -2.63 -1.86
N GLN A 192 -20.66 -3.42 -0.92
CA GLN A 192 -20.54 -3.00 0.47
C GLN A 192 -19.21 -2.28 0.68
N VAL A 193 -19.25 -1.12 1.31
CA VAL A 193 -18.08 -0.29 1.58
C VAL A 193 -18.01 0.03 3.07
N LEU A 194 -16.84 -0.23 3.68
CA LEU A 194 -16.53 0.23 5.02
C LEU A 194 -15.88 1.60 4.96
N PHE A 195 -16.40 2.53 5.76
CA PHE A 195 -15.83 3.86 5.93
C PHE A 195 -15.30 4.03 7.35
N GLY A 196 -14.04 4.46 7.46
CA GLY A 196 -13.50 4.95 8.71
C GLY A 196 -14.09 6.33 9.03
N ASN A 197 -14.63 6.48 10.24
CA ASN A 197 -15.16 7.74 10.75
C ASN A 197 -14.10 8.45 11.61
N TYR A 198 -13.74 9.66 11.23
CA TYR A 198 -12.67 10.42 11.86
C TYR A 198 -13.15 11.79 12.34
N ARG A 199 -12.72 12.19 13.53
CA ARG A 199 -12.98 13.51 14.08
C ARG A 199 -12.12 14.57 13.38
N SER A 200 -12.73 15.60 12.81
CA SER A 200 -12.04 16.64 12.03
C SER A 200 -11.02 17.45 12.83
N SER A 201 -11.16 17.57 14.15
CA SER A 201 -10.28 18.41 14.98
C SER A 201 -8.88 17.82 15.20
N ASN A 202 -8.72 16.50 15.11
CA ASN A 202 -7.48 15.82 15.44
C ASN A 202 -7.24 14.52 14.66
N SER A 203 -8.07 14.23 13.65
CA SER A 203 -8.03 13.00 12.84
C SER A 203 -8.05 11.72 13.67
N ARG A 204 -8.64 11.77 14.88
CA ARG A 204 -8.84 10.59 15.71
C ARG A 204 -9.95 9.75 15.11
N ARG A 205 -9.69 8.45 14.93
CA ARG A 205 -10.72 7.49 14.52
C ARG A 205 -11.73 7.29 15.65
N GLU A 206 -13.00 7.27 15.32
CA GLU A 206 -14.11 7.14 16.29
C GLU A 206 -14.90 5.84 16.08
N SER A 207 -15.13 5.40 14.84
CA SER A 207 -15.94 4.22 14.51
C SER A 207 -15.79 3.80 13.03
N THR A 208 -16.44 2.69 12.65
CA THR A 208 -16.63 2.26 11.25
C THR A 208 -18.09 2.46 10.86
N TYR A 209 -18.33 2.94 9.63
CA TYR A 209 -19.64 3.04 9.00
C TYR A 209 -19.72 1.99 7.87
N LEU A 210 -20.91 1.47 7.58
CA LEU A 210 -21.15 0.53 6.48
C LEU A 210 -22.14 1.15 5.49
N ALA A 211 -21.82 1.13 4.21
CA ALA A 211 -22.72 1.56 3.14
C ALA A 211 -22.86 0.47 2.08
N ASN A 212 -24.06 0.32 1.54
CA ASN A 212 -24.33 -0.56 0.41
C ASN A 212 -24.71 0.28 -0.80
N TYR A 213 -24.10 -0.04 -1.94
CA TYR A 213 -24.37 0.64 -3.20
C TYR A 213 -24.68 -0.36 -4.32
N THR A 214 -25.56 0.01 -5.23
CA THR A 214 -25.65 -0.61 -6.55
C THR A 214 -24.85 0.23 -7.55
N VAL A 215 -24.05 -0.42 -8.40
CA VAL A 215 -23.39 0.24 -9.54
C VAL A 215 -24.15 -0.08 -10.82
N THR A 216 -24.87 0.90 -11.37
CA THR A 216 -25.68 0.71 -12.58
C THR A 216 -24.82 0.37 -13.80
N PRO A 217 -25.38 -0.25 -14.86
CA PRO A 217 -24.66 -0.53 -16.10
C PRO A 217 -24.04 0.72 -16.74
N GLU A 218 -24.68 1.88 -16.60
CA GLU A 218 -24.19 3.17 -17.10
C GLU A 218 -23.06 3.76 -16.23
N GLY A 219 -22.66 3.07 -15.15
CA GLY A 219 -21.62 3.51 -14.24
C GLY A 219 -22.07 4.58 -13.27
N LYS A 220 -23.30 4.50 -12.75
CA LYS A 220 -23.76 5.35 -11.65
C LYS A 220 -23.78 4.57 -10.34
N LEU A 221 -23.47 5.27 -9.25
CA LEU A 221 -23.61 4.74 -7.89
C LEU A 221 -25.00 5.09 -7.35
N VAL A 222 -25.71 4.10 -6.82
CA VAL A 222 -26.98 4.28 -6.11
C VAL A 222 -26.81 3.79 -4.69
N GLU A 223 -27.02 4.65 -3.70
CA GLU A 223 -27.00 4.25 -2.28
C GLU A 223 -28.27 3.48 -1.92
N GLU A 224 -28.10 2.23 -1.51
CA GLU A 224 -29.19 1.35 -1.08
C GLU A 224 -29.40 1.43 0.43
N SER A 225 -28.30 1.50 1.19
CA SER A 225 -28.35 1.70 2.63
C SER A 225 -27.07 2.33 3.18
N PHE A 226 -27.20 3.00 4.33
CA PHE A 226 -26.10 3.64 5.03
C PHE A 226 -26.28 3.49 6.54
N VAL A 227 -25.34 2.82 7.18
CA VAL A 227 -25.38 2.47 8.61
C VAL A 227 -24.25 3.20 9.34
N PRO A 228 -24.56 4.34 9.98
CA PRO A 228 -23.58 5.06 10.78
C PRO A 228 -23.21 4.27 12.04
N ASP A 229 -21.96 4.41 12.47
CA ASP A 229 -21.43 3.76 13.68
C ASP A 229 -21.67 2.23 13.72
N PHE A 230 -21.69 1.59 12.55
CA PHE A 230 -21.82 0.13 12.37
C PHE A 230 -20.92 -0.66 13.33
N ILE A 231 -19.66 -0.23 13.48
CA ILE A 231 -18.77 -0.71 14.54
C ILE A 231 -18.32 0.48 15.38
N SER A 232 -18.77 0.52 16.63
CA SER A 232 -18.37 1.52 17.63
C SER A 232 -17.05 1.12 18.31
N ASN A 233 -15.96 1.13 17.54
CA ASN A 233 -14.61 0.91 18.04
C ASN A 233 -13.63 1.88 17.36
N MET A 234 -12.64 2.35 18.10
CA MET A 234 -11.55 3.18 17.59
C MET A 234 -10.50 2.39 16.81
N ILE A 235 -10.37 1.07 17.04
CA ILE A 235 -9.53 0.21 16.21
C ILE A 235 -10.24 0.00 14.86
N GLY A 236 -9.59 0.42 13.78
CA GLY A 236 -10.14 0.33 12.43
C GLY A 236 -9.84 -1.00 11.77
N TYR A 237 -10.63 -2.03 12.04
CA TYR A 237 -10.64 -3.30 11.30
C TYR A 237 -11.16 -3.12 9.86
N ASP A 238 -10.48 -2.27 9.10
CA ASP A 238 -10.87 -1.80 7.79
C ASP A 238 -9.67 -1.40 6.90
N ASP A 239 -8.42 -1.68 7.29
CA ASP A 239 -7.25 -1.38 6.45
C ASP A 239 -7.17 -2.26 5.20
N CYS A 240 -7.53 -3.54 5.34
CA CYS A 240 -7.54 -4.54 4.28
C CYS A 240 -8.53 -5.67 4.60
N VAL A 241 -9.03 -6.30 3.54
CA VAL A 241 -9.89 -7.48 3.60
C VAL A 241 -9.30 -8.61 2.77
N TRP A 242 -9.29 -9.81 3.33
CA TRP A 242 -9.10 -11.05 2.59
C TRP A 242 -10.37 -11.90 2.66
N ARG A 243 -11.01 -12.11 1.51
CA ARG A 243 -12.17 -12.99 1.38
C ARG A 243 -11.68 -14.43 1.20
N ASP A 244 -11.87 -15.26 2.21
CA ASP A 244 -11.36 -16.63 2.21
C ASP A 244 -12.40 -17.65 1.73
N GLU A 245 -11.90 -18.80 1.26
CA GLU A 245 -12.71 -19.93 0.81
C GLU A 245 -13.49 -20.58 1.96
N ASP A 246 -13.07 -20.36 3.21
CA ASP A 246 -13.77 -20.83 4.41
C ASP A 246 -15.11 -20.13 4.71
N GLY A 247 -15.48 -19.11 3.92
CA GLY A 247 -16.73 -18.38 4.03
C GLY A 247 -16.64 -17.09 4.85
N HIS A 248 -15.48 -16.74 5.38
CA HIS A 248 -15.25 -15.50 6.13
C HIS A 248 -14.59 -14.41 5.30
N ASN A 249 -14.87 -13.14 5.62
CA ASN A 249 -13.94 -12.05 5.31
C ASN A 249 -13.03 -11.87 6.51
N TYR A 250 -11.71 -12.01 6.32
CA TYR A 250 -10.72 -11.60 7.31
C TYR A 250 -10.44 -10.11 7.14
N VAL A 251 -10.60 -9.35 8.21
CA VAL A 251 -10.49 -7.89 8.24
C VAL A 251 -9.28 -7.50 9.09
N TYR A 252 -8.32 -6.81 8.49
CA TYR A 252 -7.04 -6.50 9.13
C TYR A 252 -6.96 -5.02 9.49
N CYS A 253 -6.14 -4.72 10.49
CA CYS A 253 -5.78 -3.36 10.84
C CYS A 253 -4.37 -3.24 11.36
N THR A 254 -3.77 -2.08 11.18
CA THR A 254 -2.62 -1.67 11.97
C THR A 254 -3.09 -1.00 13.26
N PHE A 255 -2.58 -1.45 14.40
CA PHE A 255 -2.65 -0.65 15.62
C PHE A 255 -1.35 0.15 15.78
N LEU A 256 -1.47 1.35 16.35
CA LEU A 256 -0.34 2.17 16.79
C LEU A 256 -0.62 2.63 18.22
N LEU A 257 0.14 2.10 19.17
CA LEU A 257 0.01 2.39 20.59
C LEU A 257 1.36 2.85 21.13
N SER A 258 1.46 4.15 21.48
CA SER A 258 2.67 4.87 21.93
C SER A 258 4.01 4.35 21.35
N GLY A 259 4.07 4.30 20.02
CA GLY A 259 5.28 3.93 19.27
C GLY A 259 5.44 2.44 18.97
N VAL A 260 4.56 1.59 19.50
CA VAL A 260 4.46 0.17 19.12
C VAL A 260 3.41 0.02 18.04
N SER A 261 3.75 -0.71 16.98
CA SER A 261 2.84 -1.04 15.90
C SER A 261 2.78 -2.53 15.67
N GLY A 262 1.63 -3.01 15.24
CA GLY A 262 1.42 -4.41 14.88
C GLY A 262 0.12 -4.57 14.09
N VAL A 263 -0.18 -5.81 13.74
CA VAL A 263 -1.36 -6.17 12.95
C VAL A 263 -2.35 -6.94 13.80
N LEU A 264 -3.62 -6.55 13.77
CA LEU A 264 -4.72 -7.35 14.31
C LEU A 264 -5.57 -7.89 13.17
N VAL A 265 -6.34 -8.94 13.49
CA VAL A 265 -7.28 -9.55 12.55
C VAL A 265 -8.61 -9.83 13.25
N GLY A 266 -9.68 -9.47 12.57
CA GLY A 266 -11.04 -9.94 12.85
C GLY A 266 -11.56 -10.75 11.67
N ARG A 267 -12.76 -11.28 11.79
CA ARG A 267 -13.48 -11.90 10.69
C ARG A 267 -14.98 -11.70 10.80
N THR A 268 -15.65 -11.72 9.66
CA THR A 268 -17.12 -11.71 9.56
C THR A 268 -17.64 -13.15 9.51
N ALA A 269 -18.82 -13.42 10.04
CA ALA A 269 -19.40 -14.76 10.10
C ALA A 269 -19.68 -15.34 8.70
N THR A 270 -19.96 -14.48 7.73
CA THR A 270 -20.10 -14.84 6.30
C THR A 270 -19.34 -13.83 5.43
N HIS A 271 -19.37 -13.97 4.11
CA HIS A 271 -18.83 -12.95 3.21
C HIS A 271 -19.59 -11.62 3.20
N ASP A 272 -20.68 -11.48 3.95
CA ASP A 272 -21.40 -10.22 4.16
C ASP A 272 -20.75 -9.40 5.29
N PHE A 273 -20.36 -8.14 5.03
CA PHE A 273 -19.81 -7.27 6.08
C PHE A 273 -20.82 -6.97 7.18
N GLY A 274 -22.12 -7.04 6.90
CA GLY A 274 -23.19 -6.87 7.88
C GLY A 274 -23.45 -8.09 8.77
N SER A 275 -22.79 -9.22 8.52
CA SER A 275 -22.86 -10.41 9.41
C SER A 275 -22.12 -10.16 10.72
N ASP A 276 -22.26 -11.05 11.71
CA ASP A 276 -21.58 -10.90 13.02
C ASP A 276 -20.05 -10.89 12.87
N TRP A 277 -19.36 -10.12 13.71
CA TRP A 277 -17.90 -10.02 13.71
C TRP A 277 -17.30 -10.74 14.92
N GLU A 278 -16.20 -11.45 14.68
CA GLU A 278 -15.33 -12.01 15.71
C GLU A 278 -13.91 -11.46 15.57
N TYR A 279 -13.19 -11.34 16.67
CA TYR A 279 -11.86 -10.76 16.73
C TYR A 279 -10.89 -11.80 17.27
N CYS A 280 -9.78 -12.01 16.58
CA CYS A 280 -8.75 -12.95 17.00
C CYS A 280 -7.88 -12.26 18.06
N VAL A 281 -7.86 -12.81 19.27
CA VAL A 281 -7.10 -12.26 20.39
C VAL A 281 -6.24 -13.35 21.04
N LEU A 282 -5.06 -12.96 21.51
CA LEU A 282 -4.25 -13.82 22.36
C LEU A 282 -4.74 -13.73 23.80
N ASN A 283 -5.25 -14.84 24.33
CA ASN A 283 -5.70 -14.92 25.71
C ASN A 283 -4.50 -14.94 26.69
N THR A 284 -4.77 -14.93 28.00
CA THR A 284 -3.73 -14.94 29.04
C THR A 284 -2.93 -16.22 29.11
N ASP A 285 -3.44 -17.31 28.53
CA ASP A 285 -2.77 -18.61 28.46
C ASP A 285 -1.85 -18.73 27.23
N GLY A 286 -1.82 -17.69 26.38
CA GLY A 286 -0.99 -17.64 25.17
C GLY A 286 -1.63 -18.34 23.96
N GLU A 287 -2.95 -18.55 23.98
CA GLU A 287 -3.70 -19.17 22.88
C GLU A 287 -4.50 -18.13 22.10
N LEU A 288 -4.54 -18.27 20.77
CA LEU A 288 -5.40 -17.46 19.91
C LEU A 288 -6.84 -17.95 20.02
N VAL A 289 -7.74 -17.04 20.39
CA VAL A 289 -9.18 -17.30 20.53
C VAL A 289 -9.99 -16.26 19.77
N TRP A 290 -11.16 -16.67 19.28
CA TRP A 290 -12.14 -15.77 18.66
C TRP A 290 -13.12 -15.26 19.72
N THR A 291 -13.35 -13.95 19.74
CA THR A 291 -14.30 -13.29 20.64
C THR A 291 -15.19 -12.33 19.87
N SER A 292 -16.45 -12.17 20.28
CA SER A 292 -17.37 -11.19 19.68
C SER A 292 -17.09 -9.74 20.14
N THR A 293 -16.24 -9.55 21.15
CA THR A 293 -15.89 -8.23 21.68
C THR A 293 -14.56 -7.79 21.11
N ALA A 294 -14.60 -6.73 20.31
CA ALA A 294 -13.39 -6.14 19.74
C ALA A 294 -12.46 -5.66 20.86
N PRO A 295 -11.13 -5.86 20.74
CA PRO A 295 -10.20 -5.24 21.66
C PRO A 295 -10.37 -3.72 21.62
N THR A 296 -10.26 -3.10 22.79
CA THR A 296 -10.30 -1.64 22.92
C THR A 296 -8.91 -1.14 23.29
N VAL A 297 -8.66 0.12 22.96
CA VAL A 297 -7.45 0.81 23.37
C VAL A 297 -7.79 1.68 24.57
N SER A 298 -7.21 1.38 25.73
CA SER A 298 -7.36 2.23 26.91
C SER A 298 -6.33 3.36 26.87
N SER A 299 -6.54 4.43 27.64
CA SER A 299 -5.55 5.51 27.78
C SER A 299 -4.37 5.02 28.63
N GLY A 300 -3.42 4.33 28.01
CA GLY A 300 -2.22 3.79 28.65
C GLY A 300 -1.64 2.62 27.85
N ILE A 301 -0.35 2.32 28.03
CA ILE A 301 0.29 1.10 27.51
C ILE A 301 0.65 0.21 28.67
N THR A 302 0.24 -1.04 28.58
CA THR A 302 0.78 -2.14 29.38
C THR A 302 1.10 -3.31 28.48
N ALA A 303 2.08 -4.14 28.84
CA ALA A 303 2.35 -5.40 28.15
C ALA A 303 1.12 -6.35 28.13
N ASP A 304 0.12 -6.05 28.97
CA ASP A 304 -1.14 -6.77 29.08
C ASP A 304 -2.26 -6.23 28.19
N ASP A 305 -2.03 -5.18 27.41
CA ASP A 305 -3.01 -4.70 26.45
C ASP A 305 -3.31 -5.79 25.43
N VAL A 306 -4.59 -6.15 25.30
CA VAL A 306 -5.04 -7.25 24.44
C VAL A 306 -4.58 -7.04 23.00
N ALA A 307 -4.62 -5.80 22.50
CA ALA A 307 -4.12 -5.47 21.16
C ALA A 307 -2.61 -5.78 21.01
N MET A 308 -1.77 -5.42 21.99
CA MET A 308 -0.34 -5.69 21.91
C MET A 308 -0.02 -7.18 21.93
N ARG A 309 -0.69 -7.95 22.79
CA ARG A 309 -0.50 -9.41 22.86
C ARG A 309 -1.07 -10.13 21.63
N SER A 310 -2.04 -9.53 20.94
CA SER A 310 -2.69 -10.09 19.76
C SER A 310 -2.04 -9.65 18.45
N ASN A 311 -0.78 -9.22 18.46
CA ASN A 311 -0.07 -8.93 17.21
C ASN A 311 0.10 -10.21 16.39
N MET A 312 -0.38 -10.19 15.16
CA MET A 312 -0.33 -11.33 14.23
C MET A 312 1.04 -11.50 13.58
N LEU A 313 1.95 -10.54 13.75
CA LEU A 313 3.33 -10.62 13.27
C LEU A 313 4.25 -11.22 14.35
N SER A 314 4.99 -12.26 13.99
CA SER A 314 5.97 -12.91 14.87
C SER A 314 7.13 -11.96 15.25
N ASN A 315 7.79 -12.23 16.37
CA ASN A 315 8.97 -11.49 16.86
C ASN A 315 8.76 -9.98 17.03
N ASN A 316 7.55 -9.56 17.42
CA ASN A 316 7.16 -8.14 17.52
C ASN A 316 7.36 -7.39 16.19
N GLY A 317 7.11 -8.07 15.07
CA GLY A 317 7.10 -7.43 13.76
C GLY A 317 6.09 -6.29 13.70
N ALA A 318 6.40 -5.29 12.88
CA ALA A 318 5.58 -4.11 12.71
C ALA A 318 5.51 -3.71 11.22
N CYS A 319 4.33 -3.32 10.77
CA CYS A 319 4.10 -2.71 9.47
C CYS A 319 2.87 -1.82 9.51
N GLN A 320 2.75 -0.96 8.50
CA GLN A 320 1.57 -0.14 8.23
C GLN A 320 0.83 -0.70 7.01
N HIS A 321 -0.50 -0.56 7.03
CA HIS A 321 -1.38 -0.89 5.90
C HIS A 321 -1.23 -2.34 5.42
N PRO A 322 -1.43 -3.35 6.30
CA PRO A 322 -1.28 -4.75 5.94
C PRO A 322 -2.15 -5.09 4.73
N GLN A 323 -1.61 -5.84 3.78
CA GLN A 323 -2.31 -6.36 2.60
C GLN A 323 -2.17 -7.88 2.59
N VAL A 324 -3.23 -8.63 2.36
CA VAL A 324 -3.18 -10.10 2.41
C VAL A 324 -3.57 -10.72 1.08
N LEU A 325 -2.85 -11.77 0.70
CA LEU A 325 -3.24 -12.68 -0.37
C LEU A 325 -2.97 -14.15 0.01
N LYS A 326 -3.57 -15.09 -0.71
CA LYS A 326 -3.28 -16.52 -0.62
C LYS A 326 -2.66 -17.01 -1.93
N LYS A 327 -1.61 -17.82 -1.84
CA LYS A 327 -1.04 -18.54 -2.99
C LYS A 327 -0.59 -19.93 -2.56
N GLY A 328 -1.13 -20.95 -3.22
CA GLY A 328 -0.94 -22.34 -2.81
C GLY A 328 -1.42 -22.58 -1.38
N SER A 329 -0.55 -23.13 -0.54
CA SER A 329 -0.86 -23.48 0.85
C SER A 329 -0.45 -22.42 1.88
N TYR A 330 -0.15 -21.19 1.43
CA TYR A 330 0.28 -20.09 2.29
C TYR A 330 -0.55 -18.84 2.04
N TYR A 331 -0.76 -18.12 3.15
CA TYR A 331 -1.19 -16.73 3.18
C TYR A 331 0.06 -15.86 3.27
N TYR A 332 0.07 -14.77 2.52
CA TYR A 332 1.15 -13.79 2.53
C TYR A 332 0.57 -12.47 3.00
N LEU A 333 1.25 -11.85 3.96
CA LEU A 333 0.94 -10.50 4.43
C LEU A 333 2.05 -9.58 3.96
N LEU A 334 1.68 -8.54 3.23
CA LEU A 334 2.56 -7.45 2.84
C LEU A 334 2.27 -6.25 3.73
N GLY A 335 3.25 -5.42 3.98
CA GLY A 335 3.03 -4.16 4.69
C GLY A 335 4.15 -3.18 4.44
N GLN A 336 3.83 -1.90 4.53
CA GLN A 336 4.83 -0.85 4.50
C GLN A 336 5.61 -0.86 5.81
N SER A 337 6.94 -0.70 5.74
CA SER A 337 7.77 -0.53 6.93
C SER A 337 7.33 0.67 7.77
N TYR A 338 7.55 0.55 9.08
CA TYR A 338 7.09 1.52 10.09
C TYR A 338 7.60 2.95 9.80
N GLN A 339 6.81 3.95 10.22
CA GLN A 339 7.07 5.39 9.97
C GLN A 339 7.15 5.77 8.50
N ASN A 340 6.22 5.23 7.70
CA ASN A 340 6.11 5.55 6.28
C ASN A 340 7.38 5.21 5.50
N GLY A 341 8.08 4.15 5.93
CA GLY A 341 9.32 3.71 5.31
C GLY A 341 9.10 3.19 3.89
N GLN A 342 10.19 3.09 3.13
CA GLN A 342 10.15 2.72 1.71
C GLN A 342 10.16 1.21 1.48
N ASP A 343 10.57 0.45 2.50
CA ASP A 343 10.61 -1.00 2.41
C ASP A 343 9.18 -1.54 2.43
N VAL A 344 8.85 -2.34 1.43
CA VAL A 344 7.68 -3.22 1.42
C VAL A 344 8.12 -4.54 2.02
N LEU A 345 7.55 -4.88 3.16
CA LEU A 345 7.86 -6.09 3.91
C LEU A 345 6.83 -7.17 3.56
N ILE A 346 7.24 -8.43 3.60
CA ILE A 346 6.37 -9.58 3.37
C ILE A 346 6.64 -10.69 4.38
N TRP A 347 5.56 -11.31 4.86
CA TRP A 347 5.54 -12.47 5.75
C TRP A 347 4.66 -13.57 5.15
N ARG A 348 4.77 -14.79 5.68
CA ARG A 348 3.84 -15.88 5.35
C ARG A 348 3.28 -16.61 6.57
N SER A 349 2.11 -17.22 6.40
CA SER A 349 1.40 -18.03 7.40
C SER A 349 0.66 -19.19 6.73
N LYS A 350 0.34 -20.24 7.48
CA LYS A 350 -0.56 -21.34 7.06
C LYS A 350 -2.05 -21.02 7.23
N THR A 351 -2.36 -19.96 7.97
CA THR A 351 -3.71 -19.48 8.24
C THR A 351 -3.81 -18.00 7.88
N PRO A 352 -5.00 -17.50 7.53
CA PRO A 352 -5.20 -16.07 7.23
C PRO A 352 -5.01 -15.20 8.49
N PHE A 353 -5.21 -15.74 9.68
CA PHE A 353 -5.08 -15.03 10.95
C PHE A 353 -3.73 -15.22 11.63
N GLY A 354 -2.71 -15.76 10.94
CA GLY A 354 -1.37 -15.89 11.49
C GLY A 354 -1.17 -17.02 12.53
N PRO A 355 -0.02 -17.03 13.22
CA PRO A 355 1.01 -15.98 13.17
C PRO A 355 1.73 -15.91 11.82
N PHE A 356 1.88 -14.71 11.30
CA PHE A 356 2.72 -14.41 10.14
C PHE A 356 4.18 -14.35 10.57
N SER A 357 5.04 -15.08 9.87
CA SER A 357 6.45 -15.27 10.25
C SER A 357 7.35 -15.19 9.01
N GLU A 358 8.65 -15.44 9.20
CA GLU A 358 9.65 -15.47 8.13
C GLU A 358 9.69 -14.17 7.30
N MET A 359 9.75 -13.03 8.00
CA MET A 359 9.79 -11.70 7.39
C MET A 359 10.92 -11.57 6.36
N LYS A 360 10.59 -10.98 5.22
CA LYS A 360 11.53 -10.58 4.16
C LYS A 360 11.21 -9.16 3.71
N THR A 361 12.22 -8.45 3.20
CA THR A 361 12.00 -7.26 2.38
C THR A 361 11.64 -7.72 0.98
N LEU A 362 10.41 -7.42 0.52
CA LEU A 362 9.94 -7.72 -0.82
C LEU A 362 10.62 -6.80 -1.84
N CYS A 363 10.54 -5.49 -1.61
CA CYS A 363 11.21 -4.49 -2.40
C CYS A 363 11.34 -3.16 -1.65
N VAL A 364 12.13 -2.24 -2.19
CA VAL A 364 12.24 -0.86 -1.72
C VAL A 364 11.64 0.08 -2.77
N ILE A 365 10.64 0.86 -2.38
CA ILE A 365 10.01 1.86 -3.25
C ILE A 365 11.00 2.99 -3.55
N PRO A 366 11.11 3.46 -4.81
CA PRO A 366 12.01 4.56 -5.17
C PRO A 366 11.79 5.83 -4.33
N SER A 367 12.87 6.51 -3.95
CA SER A 367 12.82 7.76 -3.16
C SER A 367 12.54 9.01 -4.00
N ARG A 368 12.25 8.83 -5.30
CA ARG A 368 12.03 9.89 -6.26
C ARG A 368 10.90 9.52 -7.19
N LEU A 369 10.10 10.52 -7.53
CA LEU A 369 9.02 10.41 -8.49
C LEU A 369 9.53 10.71 -9.90
N GLU A 370 9.06 9.96 -10.88
CA GLU A 370 9.25 10.28 -12.29
C GLU A 370 8.21 11.32 -12.71
N LYS A 371 8.55 12.59 -12.50
CA LYS A 371 7.69 13.74 -12.79
C LYS A 371 8.48 14.94 -13.27
N ILE A 372 7.75 15.90 -13.84
CA ILE A 372 8.28 17.22 -14.19
C ILE A 372 8.65 17.97 -12.90
N GLY A 373 9.75 18.73 -12.95
CA GLY A 373 10.20 19.55 -11.83
C GLY A 373 10.85 18.74 -10.70
N PRO A 374 10.78 19.19 -9.44
CA PRO A 374 11.39 18.49 -8.31
C PRO A 374 10.79 17.10 -8.12
N GLN A 375 11.66 16.11 -7.91
CA GLN A 375 11.28 14.68 -7.87
C GLN A 375 11.24 14.08 -6.46
N THR A 376 11.79 14.77 -5.45
CA THR A 376 11.75 14.33 -4.05
C THR A 376 10.41 14.64 -3.41
N TYR A 377 9.77 13.61 -2.85
CA TYR A 377 8.56 13.72 -2.05
C TYR A 377 8.89 13.78 -0.54
N ASN A 378 7.92 14.15 0.29
CA ASN A 378 8.10 14.25 1.74
C ASN A 378 7.95 12.89 2.45
N SER A 379 6.82 12.22 2.22
CA SER A 379 6.51 10.92 2.83
C SER A 379 5.77 10.02 1.85
N LEU A 380 6.06 8.72 1.90
CA LEU A 380 5.30 7.64 1.24
C LEU A 380 4.11 7.29 2.14
N THR A 381 2.90 7.74 1.79
CA THR A 381 1.75 7.66 2.70
C THR A 381 1.11 6.28 2.76
N ARG A 382 1.17 5.51 1.66
CA ARG A 382 0.56 4.19 1.60
C ARG A 382 1.17 3.34 0.50
N VAL A 383 1.20 2.03 0.73
CA VAL A 383 1.41 0.97 -0.26
C VAL A 383 0.15 0.09 -0.27
N THR A 384 -0.45 -0.12 -1.43
CA THR A 384 -1.71 -0.86 -1.59
C THR A 384 -1.53 -1.97 -2.62
N LEU A 385 -2.05 -3.17 -2.32
CA LEU A 385 -2.03 -4.32 -3.22
C LEU A 385 -3.31 -4.38 -4.07
N HIS A 386 -3.16 -4.72 -5.35
CA HIS A 386 -4.25 -4.79 -6.32
C HIS A 386 -4.30 -6.15 -7.04
N ASN A 387 -4.77 -7.19 -6.34
CA ASN A 387 -4.81 -8.57 -6.85
C ASN A 387 -5.53 -8.70 -8.20
N ALA A 388 -6.61 -7.93 -8.40
CA ALA A 388 -7.42 -7.97 -9.62
C ALA A 388 -6.67 -7.50 -10.88
N LEU A 389 -5.54 -6.82 -10.73
CA LEU A 389 -4.75 -6.28 -11.83
C LEU A 389 -3.62 -7.21 -12.27
N SER A 390 -3.34 -8.24 -11.47
CA SER A 390 -2.32 -9.24 -11.77
C SER A 390 -2.66 -9.95 -13.08
N ARG A 391 -1.67 -10.09 -13.97
CA ARG A 391 -1.83 -10.72 -15.29
C ARG A 391 -1.32 -12.16 -15.28
N GLU A 392 -0.21 -12.40 -14.58
CA GLU A 392 0.51 -13.68 -14.55
C GLU A 392 0.82 -14.17 -13.12
N GLY A 393 0.21 -13.55 -12.11
CA GLY A 393 0.46 -13.87 -10.70
C GLY A 393 1.56 -13.03 -10.07
N GLU A 394 2.02 -11.99 -10.76
CA GLU A 394 2.84 -10.92 -10.23
C GLU A 394 2.05 -10.07 -9.23
N LEU A 395 2.74 -9.46 -8.26
CA LEU A 395 2.11 -8.53 -7.34
C LEU A 395 2.00 -7.17 -8.00
N VAL A 396 0.82 -6.56 -7.96
CA VAL A 396 0.59 -5.20 -8.46
C VAL A 396 0.36 -4.28 -7.28
N LEU A 397 1.29 -3.34 -7.07
CA LEU A 397 1.23 -2.37 -5.99
C LEU A 397 0.93 -0.98 -6.53
N SER A 398 0.19 -0.19 -5.78
CA SER A 398 0.21 1.27 -5.93
C SER A 398 0.79 1.92 -4.68
N THR A 399 1.28 3.14 -4.85
CA THR A 399 1.83 3.96 -3.78
C THR A 399 1.28 5.36 -3.87
N THR A 400 1.07 6.04 -2.74
CA THR A 400 0.80 7.48 -2.74
C THR A 400 1.85 8.22 -1.92
N GLN A 401 2.15 9.46 -2.28
CA GLN A 401 3.13 10.30 -1.63
C GLN A 401 2.57 11.68 -1.29
N THR A 402 3.29 12.40 -0.44
CA THR A 402 3.01 13.80 -0.10
C THR A 402 4.06 14.73 -0.69
N ALA A 403 3.63 15.92 -1.10
CA ALA A 403 4.53 16.99 -1.46
C ALA A 403 5.31 17.52 -0.23
N PRO A 404 6.49 18.17 -0.42
CA PRO A 404 7.25 18.82 0.66
C PRO A 404 6.43 19.78 1.52
N ALA A 405 5.56 20.58 0.90
CA ALA A 405 4.57 21.40 1.57
C ALA A 405 3.19 21.28 0.89
N THR A 406 2.11 21.58 1.62
CA THR A 406 0.74 21.54 1.05
C THR A 406 0.58 22.43 -0.19
N ALA A 407 1.20 23.61 -0.20
CA ALA A 407 1.18 24.54 -1.32
C ALA A 407 1.88 23.98 -2.58
N ASP A 408 2.78 23.01 -2.41
CA ASP A 408 3.54 22.43 -3.52
C ASP A 408 2.70 21.53 -4.43
N ASN A 409 1.47 21.24 -4.04
CA ASN A 409 0.51 20.52 -4.86
C ASN A 409 -0.09 21.38 -5.98
N PHE A 410 0.25 22.67 -6.07
CA PHE A 410 -0.37 23.61 -7.01
C PHE A 410 0.63 24.51 -7.74
N THR A 411 0.19 25.08 -8.87
CA THR A 411 0.75 26.28 -9.55
C THR A 411 2.14 26.20 -10.18
N TYR A 412 2.90 25.11 -10.02
CA TYR A 412 4.19 24.93 -10.72
C TYR A 412 4.28 23.63 -11.53
N PRO A 413 5.24 23.52 -12.48
CA PRO A 413 5.37 22.34 -13.33
C PRO A 413 5.59 21.04 -12.53
N GLY A 414 4.71 20.06 -12.76
CA GLY A 414 4.66 18.77 -12.10
C GLY A 414 4.01 18.77 -10.72
N SER A 415 3.46 19.89 -10.25
CA SER A 415 2.80 19.96 -8.93
C SER A 415 1.64 18.96 -8.77
N ALA A 416 0.94 18.61 -9.86
CA ALA A 416 -0.13 17.62 -9.83
C ALA A 416 0.33 16.19 -9.54
N ASP A 417 1.62 15.89 -9.72
CA ASP A 417 2.15 14.52 -9.69
C ASP A 417 2.77 14.12 -8.35
N TYR A 418 2.65 14.91 -7.29
CA TYR A 418 3.04 14.46 -5.94
C TYR A 418 2.01 13.54 -5.30
N VAL A 419 0.76 14.00 -5.24
CA VAL A 419 -0.33 13.30 -4.55
C VAL A 419 -1.19 12.62 -5.62
N ARG A 420 -0.70 11.48 -6.11
CA ARG A 420 -1.41 10.55 -7.00
C ARG A 420 -0.79 9.16 -6.85
N PRO A 421 -1.46 8.08 -7.30
CA PRO A 421 -0.88 6.77 -7.26
C PRO A 421 0.25 6.63 -8.28
N TYR A 422 1.30 5.90 -7.88
CA TYR A 422 2.30 5.32 -8.77
C TYR A 422 2.26 3.81 -8.65
N PHE A 423 2.21 3.13 -9.79
CA PHE A 423 2.00 1.70 -9.89
C PHE A 423 3.30 0.94 -10.18
N TYR A 424 3.42 -0.20 -9.54
CA TYR A 424 4.57 -1.10 -9.64
C TYR A 424 4.10 -2.54 -9.81
N ARG A 425 4.86 -3.33 -10.56
CA ARG A 425 4.68 -4.78 -10.68
C ARG A 425 5.91 -5.53 -10.20
N ILE A 426 5.70 -6.59 -9.45
CA ILE A 426 6.77 -7.38 -8.83
C ILE A 426 6.63 -8.83 -9.26
N TYR A 427 7.60 -9.28 -10.04
CA TYR A 427 7.68 -10.65 -10.55
C TYR A 427 8.64 -11.49 -9.72
N ASN A 428 8.41 -12.80 -9.77
CA ASN A 428 9.22 -13.81 -9.09
C ASN A 428 9.32 -13.60 -7.56
N TRP A 429 8.28 -13.02 -6.96
CA TRP A 429 8.26 -12.67 -5.55
C TRP A 429 8.28 -13.88 -4.62
N GLU A 430 7.81 -15.04 -5.10
CA GLU A 430 7.85 -16.29 -4.32
C GLU A 430 9.28 -16.75 -4.02
N SER A 431 10.25 -16.36 -4.84
CA SER A 431 11.64 -16.78 -4.73
C SER A 431 12.34 -16.33 -3.44
N LEU A 432 11.71 -15.46 -2.66
CA LEU A 432 12.15 -15.05 -1.32
C LEU A 432 12.19 -16.21 -0.31
N TRP A 433 11.54 -17.33 -0.61
CA TRP A 433 11.53 -18.54 0.21
C TRP A 433 11.99 -19.80 -0.53
N ASP A 434 12.69 -19.65 -1.66
CA ASP A 434 13.39 -20.75 -2.32
C ASP A 434 14.57 -21.28 -1.50
#